data_AF-A0A2E3J3J0-F1
#
_entry.id   AF-A0A2E3J3J0-F1
#
_cell.length_a   1.000
_cell.length_b   1.000
_cell.length_c   1.000
_cell.angle_alpha   90.00
_cell.angle_beta   90.00
_cell.angle_gamma   90.00
#
_symmetry.space_group_name_H-M   'P 1'
#
loop_
_entity.id
_entity.type
_entity.pdbx_description
1 polymer ?
#
loop_
_entity_poly.entity_id
_entity_poly.type
_entity_poly.pdbx_seq_one_letter_code
_entity_poly.pdbx_strand_id
1 'polypeptide(L)'
;MLPSQTTFSDVCGTVDEFKRRLHEDDESVASNPIDTLNPLLSDAEFMIGRMQERVDAYQAFKDSLREILSQLDDIDEVESGMGVEAIGVLRDSATSGESIARLDVEKMCELAEQVRTVAGAQEHYLRLHKDLALRANQAFVDLKGSRPWVTTEKGQSSLVESVRSQYQAWLPPEPYRDRLLNWLSRSRAHLPKETGPGGEPYVQFEDGGCILMSQVRWNEEIGNFQPASMNPKAVKGD
;
A
#
# COMPACT_ATOMS: atom_id res chain seq x y z
N MET A 1 7.32 -13.82 -7.53
CA MET A 1 7.71 -14.07 -8.94
C MET A 1 8.55 -12.90 -9.39
N LEU A 2 9.70 -13.11 -10.05
CA LEU A 2 10.45 -11.97 -10.61
C LEU A 2 9.60 -11.29 -11.68
N PRO A 3 9.54 -9.95 -11.76
CA PRO A 3 8.81 -9.30 -12.83
C PRO A 3 9.42 -9.68 -14.18
N SER A 4 8.66 -10.46 -14.98
CA SER A 4 8.90 -10.59 -16.41
C SER A 4 8.35 -9.34 -17.09
N GLN A 5 9.07 -8.85 -18.09
CA GLN A 5 8.59 -7.73 -18.89
C GLN A 5 7.37 -8.17 -19.71
N THR A 6 6.25 -7.45 -19.59
CA THR A 6 5.03 -7.69 -20.35
C THR A 6 4.99 -6.80 -21.60
N THR A 7 4.20 -7.25 -22.57
CA THR A 7 4.00 -6.57 -23.85
C THR A 7 3.17 -5.29 -23.71
N PHE A 8 2.25 -5.26 -22.74
CA PHE A 8 1.42 -4.09 -22.41
C PHE A 8 1.35 -3.87 -20.90
N SER A 9 0.95 -2.66 -20.50
CA SER A 9 0.74 -2.32 -19.09
C SER A 9 -0.53 -2.91 -18.48
N ASP A 10 -1.52 -3.28 -19.29
CA ASP A 10 -2.78 -3.85 -18.80
C ASP A 10 -3.24 -5.09 -19.59
N VAL A 11 -4.20 -5.82 -19.04
CA VAL A 11 -4.74 -7.05 -19.66
C VAL A 11 -5.51 -6.74 -20.93
N CYS A 12 -6.26 -5.63 -20.95
CA CYS A 12 -7.09 -5.25 -22.09
C CYS A 12 -6.26 -5.04 -23.35
N GLY A 13 -5.15 -4.29 -23.27
CA GLY A 13 -4.24 -4.06 -24.37
C GLY A 13 -3.61 -5.36 -24.89
N THR A 14 -3.24 -6.27 -23.98
CA THR A 14 -2.76 -7.60 -24.36
C THR A 14 -3.81 -8.42 -25.12
N VAL A 15 -5.07 -8.39 -24.67
CA VAL A 15 -6.18 -9.09 -25.31
C VAL A 15 -6.55 -8.45 -26.65
N ASP A 16 -6.48 -7.12 -26.76
CA ASP A 16 -6.79 -6.42 -28.01
C ASP A 16 -5.70 -6.66 -29.06
N GLU A 17 -4.42 -6.71 -28.68
CA GLU A 17 -3.35 -7.15 -29.60
C GLU A 17 -3.52 -8.60 -30.02
N PHE A 18 -3.94 -9.49 -29.12
CA PHE A 18 -4.25 -10.87 -29.46
C PHE A 18 -5.35 -10.95 -30.53
N LYS A 19 -6.45 -10.21 -30.36
CA LYS A 19 -7.53 -10.12 -31.38
C LYS A 19 -7.01 -9.52 -32.68
N ARG A 20 -6.20 -8.46 -32.61
CA ARG A 20 -5.63 -7.81 -33.78
C ARG A 20 -4.79 -8.79 -34.61
N ARG A 21 -3.92 -9.57 -33.98
CA ARG A 21 -3.11 -10.61 -34.67
C ARG A 21 -3.98 -11.66 -35.36
N LEU A 22 -5.07 -12.10 -34.72
CA LEU A 22 -6.01 -13.03 -35.34
C LEU A 22 -6.71 -12.47 -36.60
N HIS A 23 -6.94 -11.16 -36.66
CA HIS A 23 -7.69 -10.54 -37.74
C HIS A 23 -6.83 -9.91 -38.84
N GLU A 24 -5.65 -9.41 -38.48
CA GLU A 24 -4.81 -8.57 -39.35
C GLU A 24 -3.44 -9.18 -39.69
N ASP A 25 -3.03 -10.23 -38.97
CA ASP A 25 -1.74 -10.92 -39.15
C ASP A 25 -1.97 -12.45 -39.29
N ASP A 26 -2.98 -12.82 -40.06
CA ASP A 26 -3.47 -14.19 -40.21
C ASP A 26 -2.42 -15.15 -40.81
N GLU A 27 -1.57 -14.68 -41.73
CA GLU A 27 -0.48 -15.48 -42.31
C GLU A 27 0.59 -15.85 -41.25
N SER A 28 0.98 -14.90 -40.40
CA SER A 28 1.96 -15.12 -39.32
C SER A 28 1.37 -16.04 -38.24
N VAL A 29 0.12 -15.82 -37.86
CA VAL A 29 -0.58 -16.68 -36.91
C VAL A 29 -0.79 -18.08 -37.49
N ALA A 30 -1.14 -18.22 -38.76
CA ALA A 30 -1.33 -19.53 -39.39
C ALA A 30 -0.01 -20.32 -39.50
N SER A 31 1.11 -19.63 -39.74
CA SER A 31 2.42 -20.25 -39.88
C SER A 31 3.07 -20.58 -38.53
N ASN A 32 2.85 -19.78 -37.49
CA ASN A 32 3.38 -20.05 -36.15
C ASN A 32 2.49 -19.49 -35.02
N PRO A 33 1.34 -20.12 -34.72
CA PRO A 33 0.37 -19.59 -33.76
C PRO A 33 0.92 -19.58 -32.32
N ILE A 34 1.78 -20.54 -31.99
CA ILE A 34 2.37 -20.69 -30.66
C ILE A 34 3.25 -19.47 -30.35
N ASP A 35 4.23 -19.17 -31.20
CA ASP A 35 5.17 -18.07 -30.91
C ASP A 35 4.53 -16.69 -31.09
N THR A 36 3.46 -16.59 -31.88
CA THR A 36 2.75 -15.31 -32.12
C THR A 36 1.71 -15.00 -31.06
N LEU A 37 1.03 -16.00 -30.49
CA LEU A 37 -0.09 -15.76 -29.56
C LEU A 37 0.23 -16.13 -28.10
N ASN A 38 1.01 -17.18 -27.85
CA ASN A 38 1.27 -17.61 -26.47
C ASN A 38 1.96 -16.56 -25.59
N PRO A 39 2.86 -15.69 -26.10
CA PRO A 39 3.42 -14.63 -25.28
C PRO A 39 2.34 -13.69 -24.70
N LEU A 40 1.34 -13.33 -25.51
CA LEU A 40 0.23 -12.48 -25.07
C LEU A 40 -0.66 -13.19 -24.06
N LEU A 41 -0.94 -14.49 -24.26
CA LEU A 41 -1.68 -15.29 -23.29
C LEU A 41 -0.93 -15.43 -21.96
N SER A 42 0.40 -15.59 -22.04
CA SER A 42 1.27 -15.70 -20.86
C SER A 42 1.33 -14.38 -20.08
N ASP A 43 1.39 -13.24 -20.79
CA ASP A 43 1.29 -11.91 -20.19
C ASP A 43 -0.07 -11.71 -19.49
N ALA A 44 -1.17 -12.12 -20.13
CA ALA A 44 -2.51 -12.02 -19.56
C ALA A 44 -2.65 -12.90 -18.30
N GLU A 45 -2.18 -14.15 -18.35
CA GLU A 45 -2.16 -15.06 -17.21
C GLU A 45 -1.34 -14.49 -16.05
N PHE A 46 -0.15 -13.96 -16.35
CA PHE A 46 0.71 -13.30 -15.37
C PHE A 46 -0.02 -12.15 -14.68
N MET A 47 -0.63 -11.24 -15.45
CA MET A 47 -1.36 -10.08 -14.91
C MET A 47 -2.56 -10.49 -14.06
N ILE A 48 -3.37 -11.45 -14.51
CA ILE A 48 -4.48 -12.01 -13.74
C ILE A 48 -3.99 -12.59 -12.41
N GLY A 49 -2.90 -13.38 -12.44
CA GLY A 49 -2.29 -13.94 -11.24
C GLY A 49 -1.92 -12.85 -10.23
N ARG A 50 -1.33 -11.74 -10.67
CA ARG A 50 -0.97 -10.62 -9.79
C ARG A 50 -2.18 -9.86 -9.26
N MET A 51 -3.23 -9.70 -10.05
CA MET A 51 -4.48 -9.15 -9.56
C MET A 51 -5.09 -10.04 -8.46
N GLN A 52 -5.02 -11.36 -8.63
CA GLN A 52 -5.46 -12.31 -7.62
C GLN A 52 -4.62 -12.20 -6.33
N GLU A 53 -3.28 -12.14 -6.42
CA GLU A 53 -2.40 -11.91 -5.27
C GLU A 53 -2.79 -10.63 -4.51
N ARG A 54 -3.18 -9.56 -5.22
CA ARG A 54 -3.66 -8.33 -4.59
C ARG A 54 -5.00 -8.51 -3.90
N VAL A 55 -5.93 -9.25 -4.51
CA VAL A 55 -7.22 -9.58 -3.88
C VAL A 55 -6.99 -10.36 -2.60
N ASP A 56 -6.12 -11.36 -2.62
CA ASP A 56 -5.79 -12.18 -1.45
C ASP A 56 -5.17 -11.33 -0.34
N ALA A 57 -4.27 -10.40 -0.68
CA ALA A 57 -3.73 -9.44 0.27
C ALA A 57 -4.81 -8.54 0.90
N TYR A 58 -5.79 -8.08 0.12
CA TYR A 58 -6.92 -7.31 0.66
C TYR A 58 -7.80 -8.15 1.60
N GLN A 59 -8.02 -9.44 1.28
CA GLN A 59 -8.76 -10.34 2.17
C GLN A 59 -7.99 -10.57 3.48
N ALA A 60 -6.68 -10.84 3.41
CA ALA A 60 -5.84 -11.00 4.59
C ALA A 60 -5.85 -9.76 5.50
N PHE A 61 -5.74 -8.56 4.91
CA PHE A 61 -5.84 -7.31 5.66
C PHE A 61 -7.20 -7.15 6.35
N LYS A 62 -8.30 -7.45 5.64
CA LYS A 62 -9.65 -7.42 6.20
C LYS A 62 -9.78 -8.37 7.39
N ASP A 63 -9.20 -9.57 7.30
CA ASP A 63 -9.25 -10.54 8.38
C ASP A 63 -8.38 -10.12 9.58
N SER A 64 -7.22 -9.49 9.35
CA SER A 64 -6.42 -8.86 10.42
C SER A 64 -7.20 -7.74 11.13
N LEU A 65 -7.92 -6.89 10.40
CA LEU A 65 -8.75 -5.85 11.02
C LEU A 65 -9.87 -6.42 11.87
N ARG A 66 -10.52 -7.51 11.43
CA ARG A 66 -11.56 -8.18 12.22
C ARG A 66 -11.02 -8.73 13.52
N GLU A 67 -9.84 -9.35 13.50
CA GLU A 67 -9.18 -9.85 14.71
C GLU A 67 -8.87 -8.71 15.69
N ILE A 68 -8.37 -7.58 15.19
CA ILE A 68 -8.07 -6.40 16.00
C ILE A 68 -9.33 -5.79 16.60
N LEU A 69 -10.41 -5.67 15.80
CA LEU A 69 -11.69 -5.14 16.28
C LEU A 69 -12.29 -6.05 17.36
N SER A 70 -12.27 -7.37 17.16
CA SER A 70 -12.69 -8.32 18.19
C SER A 70 -11.90 -8.14 19.50
N GLN A 71 -10.58 -7.94 19.40
CA GLN A 71 -9.76 -7.70 20.59
C GLN A 71 -10.02 -6.36 21.26
N LEU A 72 -10.42 -5.33 20.51
CA LEU A 72 -10.85 -4.05 21.08
C LEU A 72 -12.18 -4.18 21.80
N ASP A 73 -13.13 -4.93 21.22
CA ASP A 73 -14.45 -5.17 21.81
C ASP A 73 -14.35 -5.97 23.13
N ASP A 74 -13.30 -6.79 23.29
CA ASP A 74 -13.03 -7.58 24.49
C ASP A 74 -12.31 -6.79 25.62
N ILE A 75 -11.93 -5.52 25.41
CA ILE A 75 -11.28 -4.72 26.46
C ILE A 75 -12.33 -4.13 27.39
N ASP A 76 -12.33 -4.58 28.66
CA ASP A 76 -13.16 -4.01 29.71
C ASP A 76 -12.83 -2.52 29.95
N GLU A 77 -13.88 -1.68 29.99
CA GLU A 77 -13.75 -0.28 30.34
C GLU A 77 -13.28 -0.12 31.79
N VAL A 78 -12.29 0.76 32.00
CA VAL A 78 -11.79 1.07 33.35
C VAL A 78 -12.53 2.28 33.91
N GLU A 79 -13.35 2.05 34.93
CA GLU A 79 -14.02 3.12 35.66
C GLU A 79 -13.02 3.99 36.44
N SER A 80 -13.18 5.31 36.35
CA SER A 80 -12.30 6.29 37.03
C SER A 80 -12.88 6.84 38.34
N GLY A 81 -14.16 6.57 38.63
CA GLY A 81 -14.91 7.20 39.72
C GLY A 81 -14.22 7.07 41.08
N MET A 82 -13.82 5.85 41.44
CA MET A 82 -13.15 5.58 42.73
C MET A 82 -11.84 6.36 42.90
N GLY A 83 -11.04 6.49 41.83
CA GLY A 83 -9.77 7.23 41.88
C GLY A 83 -10.00 8.74 42.03
N VAL A 84 -11.01 9.28 41.35
CA VAL A 84 -11.38 10.69 41.44
C VAL A 84 -11.92 11.04 42.82
N GLU A 85 -12.77 10.17 43.39
CA GLU A 85 -13.30 10.32 44.75
C GLU A 85 -12.18 10.29 45.79
N ALA A 86 -11.25 9.34 45.69
CA ALA A 86 -10.11 9.24 46.60
C ALA A 86 -9.22 10.49 46.55
N ILE A 87 -8.96 11.04 45.35
CA ILE A 87 -8.25 12.32 45.18
C ILE A 87 -9.01 13.47 45.85
N GLY A 88 -10.35 13.50 45.74
CA GLY A 88 -11.20 14.50 46.38
C GLY A 88 -10.99 14.51 47.90
N VAL A 89 -11.10 13.34 48.53
CA VAL A 89 -10.91 13.19 49.98
C VAL A 89 -9.50 13.61 50.40
N LEU A 90 -8.46 13.16 49.68
CA LEU A 90 -7.07 13.55 49.95
C LEU A 90 -6.86 15.07 49.86
N ARG A 91 -7.49 15.73 48.88
CA ARG A 91 -7.41 17.17 48.67
C ARG A 91 -8.13 17.95 49.78
N ASP A 92 -9.30 17.50 50.19
CA ASP A 92 -10.08 18.12 51.27
C ASP A 92 -9.31 18.04 52.59
N SER A 93 -8.73 16.88 52.91
CA SER A 93 -7.88 16.71 54.08
C SER A 93 -6.66 17.65 54.06
N ALA A 94 -5.99 17.80 52.90
CA ALA A 94 -4.83 18.69 52.77
C ALA A 94 -5.17 20.18 52.91
N THR A 95 -6.41 20.59 52.59
CA THR A 95 -6.84 21.99 52.60
C THR A 95 -7.56 22.40 53.89
N SER A 96 -7.99 21.44 54.70
CA SER A 96 -8.72 21.66 55.97
C SER A 96 -7.92 22.37 57.08
N GLY A 97 -6.60 22.48 56.96
CA GLY A 97 -5.73 23.11 57.96
C GLY A 97 -5.52 22.28 59.24
N GLU A 98 -6.00 21.04 59.29
CA GLU A 98 -5.70 20.12 60.38
C GLU A 98 -4.19 19.82 60.46
N SER A 99 -3.68 19.74 61.71
CA SER A 99 -2.30 19.32 61.93
C SER A 99 -2.10 17.89 61.41
N ILE A 100 -1.04 17.66 60.64
CA ILE A 100 -0.66 16.33 60.13
C ILE A 100 -0.62 15.26 61.22
N ALA A 101 -0.30 15.63 62.47
CA ALA A 101 -0.29 14.72 63.61
C ALA A 101 -1.68 14.19 64.02
N ARG A 102 -2.77 14.77 63.51
CA ARG A 102 -4.16 14.36 63.74
C ARG A 102 -4.79 13.66 62.53
N LEU A 103 -4.10 13.64 61.39
CA LEU A 103 -4.59 12.91 60.23
C LEU A 103 -4.50 11.40 60.48
N ASP A 104 -5.53 10.69 60.06
CA ASP A 104 -5.52 9.23 59.97
C ASP A 104 -4.62 8.82 58.80
N VAL A 105 -3.32 8.63 59.10
CA VAL A 105 -2.29 8.33 58.11
C VAL A 105 -2.58 7.03 57.36
N GLU A 106 -3.12 6.02 58.04
CA GLU A 106 -3.44 4.73 57.45
C GLU A 106 -4.52 4.89 56.37
N LYS A 107 -5.61 5.59 56.68
CA LYS A 107 -6.65 5.92 55.71
C LYS A 107 -6.15 6.75 54.54
N MET A 108 -5.26 7.73 54.78
CA MET A 108 -4.68 8.53 53.69
C MET A 108 -3.81 7.68 52.76
N CYS A 109 -3.05 6.73 53.32
CA CYS A 109 -2.28 5.77 52.54
C CYS A 109 -3.20 4.85 51.71
N GLU A 110 -4.28 4.33 52.28
CA GLU A 110 -5.26 3.51 51.56
C GLU A 110 -5.86 4.26 50.36
N LEU A 111 -6.28 5.51 50.55
CA LEU A 111 -6.80 6.36 49.47
C LEU A 111 -5.73 6.60 48.38
N ALA A 112 -4.48 6.84 48.77
CA ALA A 112 -3.39 7.01 47.81
C ALA A 112 -3.13 5.72 47.00
N GLU A 113 -3.21 4.54 47.62
CA GLU A 113 -3.10 3.26 46.92
C GLU A 113 -4.30 3.04 45.98
N GLN A 114 -5.53 3.43 46.36
CA GLN A 114 -6.68 3.37 45.45
C GLN A 114 -6.45 4.22 44.19
N VAL A 115 -5.91 5.44 44.35
CA VAL A 115 -5.52 6.29 43.21
C VAL A 115 -4.49 5.58 42.34
N ARG A 116 -3.47 4.96 42.94
CA ARG A 116 -2.45 4.21 42.21
C ARG A 116 -3.04 3.01 41.46
N THR A 117 -3.96 2.28 42.06
CA THR A 117 -4.64 1.14 41.42
C THR A 117 -5.42 1.59 40.18
N VAL A 118 -6.24 2.64 40.30
CA VAL A 118 -7.00 3.18 39.16
C VAL A 118 -6.07 3.70 38.08
N ALA A 119 -5.03 4.46 38.44
CA ALA A 119 -4.04 4.94 37.48
C ALA A 119 -3.33 3.80 36.75
N GLY A 120 -2.95 2.74 37.46
CA GLY A 120 -2.33 1.54 36.86
C GLY A 120 -3.26 0.80 35.90
N ALA A 121 -4.55 0.67 36.25
CA ALA A 121 -5.55 0.09 35.38
C ALA A 121 -5.78 0.93 34.11
N GLN A 122 -5.88 2.25 34.23
CA GLN A 122 -5.99 3.15 33.08
C GLN A 122 -4.75 3.12 32.20
N GLU A 123 -3.55 3.09 32.79
CA GLU A 123 -2.31 2.98 32.03
C GLU A 123 -2.30 1.68 31.21
N HIS A 124 -2.71 0.57 31.81
CA HIS A 124 -2.83 -0.71 31.11
C HIS A 124 -3.84 -0.63 29.96
N TYR A 125 -5.04 -0.08 30.21
CA TYR A 125 -6.09 0.11 29.22
C TYR A 125 -5.62 0.95 28.02
N LEU A 126 -4.95 2.07 28.27
CA LEU A 126 -4.37 2.93 27.24
C LEU A 126 -3.30 2.19 26.43
N ARG A 127 -2.48 1.37 27.09
CA ARG A 127 -1.43 0.59 26.42
C ARG A 127 -2.02 -0.43 25.46
N LEU A 128 -3.05 -1.18 25.87
CA LEU A 128 -3.73 -2.14 25.01
C LEU A 128 -4.30 -1.49 23.74
N HIS A 129 -4.99 -0.36 23.89
CA HIS A 129 -5.54 0.39 22.76
C HIS A 129 -4.45 0.85 21.79
N LYS A 130 -3.38 1.43 22.32
CA LYS A 130 -2.24 1.88 21.52
C LYS A 130 -1.60 0.71 20.77
N ASP A 131 -1.39 -0.43 21.42
CA ASP A 131 -0.74 -1.59 20.81
C ASP A 131 -1.60 -2.18 19.67
N LEU A 132 -2.93 -2.23 19.84
CA LEU A 132 -3.87 -2.65 18.79
C LEU A 132 -3.91 -1.65 17.62
N ALA A 133 -3.86 -0.34 17.89
CA ALA A 133 -3.77 0.68 16.86
C ALA A 133 -2.47 0.55 16.04
N LEU A 134 -1.34 0.26 16.69
CA LEU A 134 -0.07 0.00 16.02
C LEU A 134 -0.13 -1.27 15.15
N ARG A 135 -0.81 -2.32 15.60
CA ARG A 135 -1.05 -3.53 14.78
C ARG A 135 -1.90 -3.24 13.54
N ALA A 136 -2.95 -2.41 13.67
CA ALA A 136 -3.76 -2.01 12.53
C ALA A 136 -2.93 -1.22 11.51
N ASN A 137 -2.07 -0.31 11.98
CA ASN A 137 -1.13 0.40 11.13
C ASN A 137 -0.14 -0.56 10.43
N GLN A 138 0.39 -1.55 11.15
CA GLN A 138 1.30 -2.53 10.55
C GLN A 138 0.60 -3.34 9.46
N ALA A 139 -0.61 -3.84 9.71
CA ALA A 139 -1.41 -4.54 8.70
C ALA A 139 -1.66 -3.68 7.45
N PHE A 140 -1.88 -2.37 7.64
CA PHE A 140 -2.01 -1.43 6.53
C PHE A 140 -0.68 -1.24 5.76
N VAL A 141 0.45 -1.13 6.46
CA VAL A 141 1.77 -1.02 5.84
C VAL A 141 2.10 -2.27 5.01
N ASP A 142 1.82 -3.45 5.56
CA ASP A 142 2.02 -4.73 4.90
C ASP A 142 1.14 -4.85 3.65
N LEU A 143 -0.14 -4.46 3.77
CA LEU A 143 -1.04 -4.39 2.64
C LEU A 143 -0.50 -3.42 1.57
N LYS A 144 -0.15 -2.20 1.94
CA LYS A 144 0.28 -1.16 0.99
C LYS A 144 1.54 -1.60 0.23
N GLY A 145 2.53 -2.19 0.92
CA GLY A 145 3.80 -2.60 0.34
C GLY A 145 4.59 -1.41 -0.23
N SER A 146 5.22 -1.60 -1.40
CA SER A 146 5.95 -0.53 -2.10
C SER A 146 5.04 0.46 -2.84
N ARG A 147 3.72 0.27 -2.84
CA ARG A 147 2.81 1.10 -3.62
C ARG A 147 2.71 2.49 -3.00
N PRO A 148 2.91 3.56 -3.79
CA PRO A 148 2.81 4.92 -3.29
C PRO A 148 1.33 5.30 -3.25
N TRP A 149 0.57 4.77 -2.29
CA TRP A 149 -0.80 5.24 -1.99
C TRP A 149 -0.72 6.67 -1.45
N VAL A 150 -0.78 7.63 -2.37
CA VAL A 150 -0.65 9.05 -2.08
C VAL A 150 -2.03 9.68 -2.13
N THR A 151 -2.45 10.27 -1.01
CA THR A 151 -3.80 10.83 -0.83
C THR A 151 -3.83 12.35 -0.85
N THR A 152 -2.67 13.02 -0.97
CA THR A 152 -2.56 14.49 -0.93
C THR A 152 -1.77 15.02 -2.12
N GLU A 153 -2.14 16.20 -2.61
CA GLU A 153 -1.44 16.86 -3.72
C GLU A 153 0.05 17.10 -3.40
N LYS A 154 0.36 17.52 -2.16
CA LYS A 154 1.75 17.69 -1.72
C LYS A 154 2.55 16.39 -1.79
N GLY A 155 1.94 15.27 -1.41
CA GLY A 155 2.57 13.96 -1.54
C GLY A 155 2.79 13.56 -2.99
N GLN A 156 1.89 13.95 -3.90
CA GLN A 156 1.98 13.63 -5.33
C GLN A 156 3.17 14.37 -5.95
N SER A 157 3.30 15.67 -5.68
CA SER A 157 4.43 16.47 -6.15
C SER A 157 5.77 15.95 -5.60
N SER A 158 5.83 15.62 -4.31
CA SER A 158 7.04 15.09 -3.69
C SER A 158 7.47 13.74 -4.28
N LEU A 159 6.51 12.85 -4.60
CA LEU A 159 6.83 11.60 -5.28
C LEU A 159 7.41 11.86 -6.68
N VAL A 160 6.80 12.76 -7.45
CA VAL A 160 7.28 13.10 -8.80
C VAL A 160 8.69 13.65 -8.76
N GLU A 161 8.98 14.57 -7.84
CA GLU A 161 10.33 15.13 -7.65
C GLU A 161 11.35 14.04 -7.26
N SER A 162 10.98 13.17 -6.33
CA SER A 162 11.84 12.06 -5.91
C SER A 162 12.15 11.10 -7.05
N VAL A 163 11.14 10.72 -7.85
CA VAL A 163 11.32 9.84 -9.01
C VAL A 163 12.19 10.51 -10.07
N ARG A 164 11.95 11.80 -10.36
CA ARG A 164 12.79 12.58 -11.30
C ARG A 164 14.24 12.64 -10.86
N SER A 165 14.50 12.86 -9.57
CA SER A 165 15.85 12.96 -9.06
C SER A 165 16.59 11.61 -9.04
N GLN A 166 15.91 10.53 -8.64
CA GLN A 166 16.55 9.22 -8.46
C GLN A 166 16.72 8.45 -9.78
N TYR A 167 15.76 8.56 -10.68
CA TYR A 167 15.69 7.71 -11.88
C TYR A 167 15.84 8.49 -13.19
N GLN A 168 16.41 9.70 -13.14
CA GLN A 168 16.55 10.58 -14.30
C GLN A 168 17.12 9.88 -15.54
N ALA A 169 18.11 9.00 -15.35
CA ALA A 169 18.79 8.28 -16.42
C ALA A 169 17.91 7.23 -17.13
N TRP A 170 16.89 6.71 -16.45
CA TRP A 170 15.99 5.68 -16.98
C TRP A 170 14.61 6.21 -17.31
N LEU A 171 14.28 7.46 -16.96
CA LEU A 171 13.00 8.04 -17.35
C LEU A 171 12.85 8.00 -18.88
N PRO A 172 11.67 7.61 -19.38
CA PRO A 172 11.44 7.59 -20.81
C PRO A 172 11.56 9.02 -21.39
N PRO A 173 11.73 9.15 -22.72
CA PRO A 173 11.72 10.46 -23.35
C PRO A 173 10.34 11.12 -23.27
N GLU A 174 10.29 12.43 -23.50
CA GLU A 174 9.01 13.11 -23.69
C GLU A 174 8.30 12.60 -24.96
N PRO A 175 6.95 12.59 -24.99
CA PRO A 175 6.01 13.03 -23.94
C PRO A 175 5.66 11.94 -22.90
N TYR A 176 6.26 10.74 -23.01
CA TYR A 176 5.89 9.57 -22.22
C TYR A 176 6.26 9.72 -20.73
N ARG A 177 7.30 10.50 -20.46
CA ARG A 177 7.77 10.79 -19.11
C ARG A 177 6.71 11.43 -18.25
N ASP A 178 6.14 12.55 -18.71
CA ASP A 178 5.15 13.28 -17.91
C ASP A 178 3.90 12.44 -17.67
N ARG A 179 3.50 11.62 -18.65
CA ARG A 179 2.38 10.69 -18.51
C ARG A 179 2.68 9.60 -17.49
N LEU A 180 3.87 8.97 -17.54
CA LEU A 180 4.29 7.98 -16.56
C LEU A 180 4.31 8.57 -15.13
N LEU A 181 4.89 9.76 -14.96
CA LEU A 181 4.96 10.44 -13.67
C LEU A 181 3.56 10.77 -13.12
N ASN A 182 2.61 11.13 -13.99
CA ASN A 182 1.22 11.32 -13.61
C ASN A 182 0.55 10.01 -13.12
N TRP A 183 0.86 8.88 -13.76
CA TRP A 183 0.33 7.57 -13.32
C TRP A 183 0.93 7.12 -11.99
N LEU A 184 2.23 7.32 -11.79
CA LEU A 184 2.90 7.04 -10.52
C LEU A 184 2.32 7.91 -9.39
N SER A 185 2.11 9.21 -9.63
CA SER A 185 1.55 10.12 -8.62
C SER A 185 0.10 9.80 -8.24
N ARG A 186 -0.66 9.20 -9.16
CA ARG A 186 -2.03 8.74 -8.93
C ARG A 186 -2.14 7.29 -8.47
N SER A 187 -1.03 6.66 -8.11
CA SER A 187 -0.98 5.26 -7.67
C SER A 187 -1.52 4.25 -8.69
N ARG A 188 -1.57 4.61 -9.98
CA ARG A 188 -1.94 3.72 -11.10
C ARG A 188 -0.77 2.88 -11.60
N ALA A 189 0.44 3.24 -11.16
CA ALA A 189 1.64 2.44 -11.29
C ALA A 189 2.50 2.60 -10.04
N HIS A 190 3.48 1.73 -9.86
CA HIS A 190 4.48 1.82 -8.82
C HIS A 190 5.79 1.19 -9.25
N LEU A 191 6.84 1.45 -8.45
CA LEU A 191 8.17 0.88 -8.66
C LEU A 191 8.34 -0.27 -7.66
N PRO A 192 8.32 -1.55 -8.09
CA PRO A 192 8.63 -2.67 -7.23
C PRO A 192 10.10 -2.62 -6.75
N LYS A 193 10.44 -3.40 -5.73
CA LYS A 193 11.81 -3.43 -5.19
C LYS A 193 12.78 -4.12 -6.16
N GLU A 194 12.28 -5.09 -6.91
CA GLU A 194 13.00 -5.82 -7.92
C GLU A 194 13.38 -4.91 -9.08
N THR A 195 14.64 -4.98 -9.50
CA THR A 195 15.19 -4.20 -10.62
C THR A 195 15.57 -5.12 -11.77
N GLY A 196 15.60 -4.54 -12.97
CA GLY A 196 16.08 -5.17 -14.18
C GLY A 196 17.59 -5.10 -14.34
N PRO A 197 18.09 -5.50 -15.52
CA PRO A 197 19.51 -5.41 -15.86
C PRO A 197 20.10 -4.02 -15.60
N GLY A 198 21.31 -3.98 -15.04
CA GLY A 198 21.98 -2.70 -14.74
C GLY A 198 21.33 -1.87 -13.62
N GLY A 199 20.39 -2.46 -12.87
CA GLY A 199 19.69 -1.76 -11.79
C GLY A 199 18.53 -0.89 -12.27
N GLU A 200 18.14 -0.99 -13.54
CA GLU A 200 17.00 -0.24 -14.07
C GLU A 200 15.70 -0.60 -13.34
N PRO A 201 14.90 0.38 -12.90
CA PRO A 201 13.62 0.09 -12.25
C PRO A 201 12.60 -0.45 -13.25
N TYR A 202 11.83 -1.45 -12.81
CA TYR A 202 10.56 -1.78 -13.44
C TYR A 202 9.50 -0.75 -13.06
N VAL A 203 8.55 -0.54 -13.96
CA VAL A 203 7.28 0.11 -13.69
C VAL A 203 6.22 -0.98 -13.71
N GLN A 204 5.55 -1.18 -12.58
CA GLN A 204 4.42 -2.08 -12.47
C GLN A 204 3.11 -1.31 -12.44
N PHE A 205 2.18 -1.67 -13.32
CA PHE A 205 0.88 -1.04 -13.49
C PHE A 205 -0.21 -1.74 -12.65
N GLU A 206 -1.39 -1.13 -12.59
CA GLU A 206 -2.50 -1.57 -11.73
C GLU A 206 -2.93 -3.03 -12.00
N ASP A 207 -2.98 -3.42 -13.27
CA ASP A 207 -3.37 -4.76 -13.71
C ASP A 207 -2.22 -5.77 -13.63
N GLY A 208 -1.05 -5.36 -13.15
CA GLY A 208 0.10 -6.23 -12.93
C GLY A 208 1.12 -6.24 -14.07
N GLY A 209 0.85 -5.57 -15.19
CA GLY A 209 1.80 -5.39 -16.29
C GLY A 209 3.09 -4.75 -15.79
N CYS A 210 4.23 -5.16 -16.35
CA CYS A 210 5.56 -4.75 -15.94
C CYS A 210 6.41 -4.34 -17.13
N ILE A 211 6.89 -3.11 -17.16
CA ILE A 211 7.74 -2.60 -18.25
C ILE A 211 8.97 -1.92 -17.63
N LEU A 212 10.16 -2.14 -18.19
CA LEU A 212 11.36 -1.39 -17.80
C LEU A 212 11.14 0.11 -18.02
N MET A 213 11.53 0.95 -17.06
CA MET A 213 11.19 2.38 -17.07
C MET A 213 11.60 3.09 -18.37
N SER A 214 12.79 2.81 -18.92
CA SER A 214 13.30 3.41 -20.15
C SER A 214 12.52 2.97 -21.39
N GLN A 215 11.85 1.82 -21.31
CA GLN A 215 11.07 1.22 -22.38
C GLN A 215 9.62 1.71 -22.40
N VAL A 216 9.13 2.36 -21.35
CA VAL A 216 7.73 2.79 -21.28
C VAL A 216 7.41 3.79 -22.41
N ARG A 217 6.50 3.42 -23.30
CA ARG A 217 5.95 4.27 -24.37
C ARG A 217 4.44 4.28 -24.28
N TRP A 218 3.83 5.46 -24.41
CA TRP A 218 2.39 5.57 -24.53
C TRP A 218 1.98 5.44 -25.99
N ASN A 219 0.98 4.63 -26.26
CA ASN A 219 0.36 4.51 -27.56
C ASN A 219 -1.06 5.07 -27.49
N GLU A 220 -1.33 6.16 -28.20
CA GLU A 220 -2.62 6.86 -28.18
C GLU A 220 -3.74 6.04 -28.86
N GLU A 221 -3.41 5.16 -29.82
CA GLU A 221 -4.40 4.37 -30.56
C GLU A 221 -5.05 3.32 -29.64
N ILE A 222 -4.24 2.70 -28.78
CA ILE A 222 -4.69 1.71 -27.79
C ILE A 222 -4.98 2.34 -26.42
N GLY A 223 -4.62 3.60 -26.22
CA GLY A 223 -4.78 4.30 -24.95
C GLY A 223 -4.02 3.66 -23.78
N ASN A 224 -2.80 3.15 -24.04
CA ASN A 224 -2.08 2.32 -23.07
C ASN A 224 -0.54 2.43 -23.17
N PHE A 225 0.19 1.90 -22.18
CA PHE A 225 1.66 1.77 -22.26
C PHE A 225 2.11 0.43 -22.86
N GLN A 226 3.20 0.49 -23.62
CA GLN A 226 3.90 -0.65 -24.22
C GLN A 226 5.43 -0.41 -24.18
N PRO A 227 6.25 -1.46 -24.27
CA PRO A 227 7.70 -1.33 -24.44
C PRO A 227 8.08 -0.62 -25.75
N ALA A 228 9.24 0.06 -25.78
CA ALA A 228 9.73 0.75 -26.96
C ALA A 228 10.15 -0.21 -28.09
N SER A 229 10.51 -1.45 -27.76
CA SER A 229 10.73 -2.53 -28.72
C SER A 229 9.45 -2.96 -29.45
N MET A 230 8.29 -2.60 -28.91
CA MET A 230 6.99 -2.91 -29.47
C MET A 230 6.66 -1.85 -30.53
N ASN A 231 6.89 -2.19 -31.80
CA ASN A 231 6.61 -1.33 -32.94
C ASN A 231 5.30 -1.78 -33.60
N PRO A 232 4.16 -1.06 -33.42
CA PRO A 232 2.88 -1.47 -33.99
C PRO A 232 2.91 -1.52 -35.52
N LYS A 233 3.86 -0.80 -36.14
CA LYS A 233 3.97 -0.63 -37.60
C LYS A 233 4.94 -1.59 -38.29
N ALA A 234 5.67 -2.43 -37.56
CA ALA A 234 6.72 -3.28 -38.15
C ALA A 234 6.21 -4.54 -38.88
N VAL A 235 4.89 -4.79 -38.91
CA VAL A 235 4.30 -5.94 -39.62
C VAL A 235 3.73 -5.56 -41.00
N LYS A 236 3.83 -4.29 -41.42
CA LYS A 236 3.73 -3.99 -42.85
C LYS A 236 5.09 -4.25 -43.48
N GLY A 237 5.23 -5.46 -44.03
CA GLY A 237 6.39 -5.86 -44.78
C GLY A 237 6.73 -4.87 -45.88
N ASP A 238 8.01 -4.54 -45.95
CA ASP A 238 8.76 -4.39 -47.21
C ASP A 238 9.81 -5.50 -47.23
#